data_AF-A0A532CGQ1-F1
#
_entry.id   AF-A0A532CGQ1-F1
#
_cell.length_a   1.000
_cell.length_b   1.000
_cell.length_c   1.000
_cell.angle_alpha   90.00
_cell.angle_beta   90.00
_cell.angle_gamma   90.00
#
_symmetry.space_group_name_H-M   'P 1'
#
loop_
_entity.id
_entity.type
_entity.pdbx_description
1 polymer ?
#
loop_
_entity_poly.entity_id
_entity_poly.type
_entity_poly.pdbx_seq_one_letter_code
_entity_poly.pdbx_strand_id
1 'polypeptide(L)'
;PENSIIGHVHLRVGRPEEAEAWWHQEFGFDTVAKYGGAAVFLSSGGYHHHIGANAWQSPGAGRRDPARSGLAWVEMRSDNAASETTREDPWGTVIRTIPGKA
;
A
#
# COMPACT_ATOMS: atom_id res chain seq x y z
N PRO A 1 -0.78 19.76 10.43
CA PRO A 1 -0.73 21.17 9.99
C PRO A 1 -1.21 21.28 8.56
N GLU A 2 -1.49 22.48 8.06
CA GLU A 2 -1.72 22.65 6.63
C GLU A 2 -0.51 22.11 5.83
N ASN A 3 -0.76 21.41 4.72
CA ASN A 3 0.26 20.73 3.91
C ASN A 3 1.04 19.58 4.57
N SER A 4 0.62 19.08 5.74
CA SER A 4 1.18 17.83 6.27
C SER A 4 0.73 16.64 5.43
N ILE A 5 1.65 15.72 5.15
CA ILE A 5 1.39 14.46 4.45
C ILE A 5 1.62 13.27 5.38
N ILE A 6 0.97 12.16 5.08
CA ILE A 6 1.25 10.87 5.71
C ILE A 6 2.49 10.28 5.02
N GLY A 7 3.57 10.04 5.78
CA GLY A 7 4.82 9.51 5.21
C GLY A 7 4.73 8.03 4.81
N HIS A 8 3.98 7.24 5.58
CA HIS A 8 3.76 5.82 5.29
C HIS A 8 2.50 5.26 5.96
N VAL A 9 2.02 4.13 5.44
CA VAL A 9 0.93 3.34 6.03
C VAL A 9 1.33 1.88 6.14
N HIS A 10 0.84 1.21 7.19
CA HIS A 10 1.03 -0.22 7.37
C HIS A 10 -0.31 -0.94 7.16
N LEU A 11 -0.33 -1.85 6.19
CA LEU A 11 -1.51 -2.62 5.80
C LEU A 11 -1.39 -4.05 6.33
N ARG A 12 -2.50 -4.55 6.88
CA ARG A 12 -2.61 -5.93 7.32
C ARG A 12 -3.12 -6.78 6.16
N VAL A 13 -2.33 -7.78 5.76
CA VAL A 13 -2.54 -8.61 4.57
C VAL A 13 -2.49 -10.10 4.93
N GLY A 14 -3.01 -10.95 4.05
CA GLY A 14 -2.97 -12.41 4.21
C GLY A 14 -1.62 -13.02 3.87
N ARG A 15 -0.96 -12.48 2.85
CA ARG A 15 0.27 -13.01 2.24
C ARG A 15 1.16 -11.85 1.79
N PRO A 16 2.27 -11.54 2.49
CA PRO A 16 3.12 -10.40 2.14
C PRO A 16 3.74 -10.51 0.75
N GLU A 17 4.00 -11.71 0.25
CA GLU A 17 4.52 -11.94 -1.10
C GLU A 17 3.52 -11.56 -2.20
N GLU A 18 2.23 -11.75 -1.95
CA GLU A 18 1.17 -11.33 -2.87
C GLU A 18 1.03 -9.81 -2.87
N ALA A 19 1.17 -9.19 -1.69
CA ALA A 19 1.18 -7.74 -1.56
C ALA A 19 2.39 -7.14 -2.30
N GLU A 20 3.57 -7.72 -2.12
CA GLU A 20 4.79 -7.32 -2.83
C GLU A 20 4.60 -7.34 -4.34
N ALA A 21 4.13 -8.47 -4.89
CA ALA A 21 3.89 -8.60 -6.33
C ALA A 21 2.90 -7.55 -6.85
N TRP A 22 1.83 -7.28 -6.11
CA TRP A 22 0.84 -6.27 -6.47
C TRP A 22 1.43 -4.86 -6.49
N TRP A 23 2.16 -4.46 -5.45
CA TRP A 23 2.78 -3.13 -5.37
C TRP A 23 3.88 -2.94 -6.43
N HIS A 24 4.63 -3.99 -6.76
CA HIS A 24 5.56 -3.98 -7.90
C HIS A 24 4.82 -3.73 -9.22
N GLN A 25 3.76 -4.50 -9.48
CA GLN A 25 3.07 -4.46 -10.76
C GLN A 25 2.29 -3.15 -10.95
N GLU A 26 1.53 -2.74 -9.94
CA GLU A 26 0.55 -1.66 -10.07
C GLU A 26 1.16 -0.27 -9.84
N PHE A 27 2.22 -0.18 -9.04
CA PHE A 27 2.85 1.08 -8.64
C PHE A 27 4.34 1.17 -8.98
N GLY A 28 4.98 0.07 -9.39
CA GLY A 28 6.42 0.06 -9.67
C GLY A 28 7.27 0.32 -8.44
N PHE A 29 6.75 0.05 -7.23
CA PHE A 29 7.52 0.23 -6.01
C PHE A 29 8.65 -0.78 -5.93
N ASP A 30 9.76 -0.42 -5.31
CA ASP A 30 10.87 -1.29 -4.98
C ASP A 30 10.68 -1.91 -3.60
N THR A 31 11.17 -3.13 -3.41
CA THR A 31 11.22 -3.75 -2.09
C THR A 31 12.40 -3.20 -1.31
N VAL A 32 12.11 -2.55 -0.19
CA VAL A 32 13.12 -2.00 0.72
C VAL A 32 13.60 -3.05 1.71
N ALA A 33 12.68 -3.81 2.29
CA ALA A 33 12.99 -4.82 3.29
C ALA A 33 11.94 -5.93 3.32
N LYS A 34 12.37 -7.12 3.76
CA LYS A 34 11.50 -8.26 4.08
C LYS A 34 11.77 -8.76 5.47
N TYR A 35 10.73 -9.26 6.12
CA TYR A 35 10.83 -9.97 7.39
C TYR A 35 10.36 -11.41 7.21
N GLY A 36 11.19 -12.21 6.53
CA GLY A 36 10.80 -13.55 6.07
C GLY A 36 9.50 -13.49 5.26
N GLY A 37 8.57 -14.42 5.52
CA GLY A 37 7.22 -14.39 4.95
C GLY A 37 6.20 -13.60 5.78
N ALA A 38 6.61 -12.83 6.79
CA ALA A 38 5.69 -12.16 7.72
C ALA A 38 5.40 -10.70 7.36
N ALA A 39 6.33 -10.01 6.68
CA ALA A 39 6.14 -8.64 6.23
C ALA A 39 7.04 -8.27 5.04
N VAL A 40 6.59 -7.30 4.25
CA VAL A 40 7.36 -6.62 3.20
C VAL A 40 7.19 -5.11 3.34
N PHE A 41 8.24 -4.36 3.03
CA PHE A 41 8.28 -2.90 3.05
C PHE A 41 8.67 -2.39 1.67
N LEU A 42 7.91 -1.46 1.12
CA LEU A 42 7.98 -1.03 -0.27
C LEU A 42 8.01 0.51 -0.37
N SER A 43 8.79 1.04 -1.32
CA SER A 43 8.86 2.48 -1.62
C SER A 43 9.11 2.76 -3.09
N SER A 44 9.10 4.03 -3.47
CA SER A 44 9.72 4.51 -4.70
C SER A 44 10.78 5.57 -4.35
N GLY A 45 11.67 5.88 -5.29
CA GLY A 45 12.63 6.97 -5.15
C GLY A 45 13.64 6.82 -4.01
N GLY A 46 13.86 5.60 -3.49
CA GLY A 46 14.81 5.32 -2.41
C GLY A 46 14.37 5.74 -1.00
N TYR A 47 13.08 6.04 -0.79
CA TYR A 47 12.54 6.35 0.53
C TYR A 47 12.51 5.13 1.46
N HIS A 48 12.44 5.34 2.79
CA HIS A 48 12.53 4.25 3.78
C HIS A 48 11.41 3.19 3.64
N HIS A 49 10.18 3.60 3.36
CA HIS A 49 9.01 2.80 2.93
C HIS A 49 7.80 3.72 2.89
N HIS A 50 6.95 3.58 1.87
CA HIS A 50 5.60 4.17 1.87
C HIS A 50 4.57 3.16 2.38
N ILE A 51 4.78 1.88 2.04
CA ILE A 51 3.90 0.78 2.42
C ILE A 51 4.68 -0.25 3.23
N GLY A 52 4.15 -0.60 4.40
CA GLY A 52 4.48 -1.86 5.07
C GLY A 52 3.29 -2.82 4.96
N ALA A 53 3.44 -3.97 4.33
CA ALA A 53 2.39 -4.99 4.27
C ALA A 53 2.78 -6.19 5.14
N ASN A 54 1.99 -6.53 6.15
CA ASN A 54 2.30 -7.59 7.11
C ASN A 54 1.13 -8.55 7.35
N ALA A 55 1.46 -9.81 7.63
CA ALA A 55 0.50 -10.86 7.96
C ALA A 55 0.40 -11.14 9.46
N TRP A 56 0.83 -10.21 10.31
CA TRP A 56 0.71 -10.38 11.75
C TRP A 56 -0.76 -10.54 12.13
N GLN A 57 -1.10 -11.66 12.79
CA GLN A 57 -2.47 -12.01 13.19
C GLN A 57 -3.46 -12.14 12.00
N SER A 58 -2.95 -12.36 10.79
CA SER A 58 -3.76 -12.50 9.58
C SER A 58 -3.21 -13.45 8.50
N PRO A 59 -2.33 -14.44 8.77
CA PRO A 59 -1.88 -15.33 7.69
C PRO A 59 -3.05 -16.00 6.96
N GLY A 60 -3.06 -15.92 5.63
CA GLY A 60 -4.12 -16.47 4.79
C GLY A 60 -5.43 -15.69 4.79
N ALA A 61 -5.49 -14.51 5.41
CA ALA A 61 -6.67 -13.64 5.33
C ALA A 61 -6.96 -13.25 3.88
N GLY A 62 -8.23 -13.35 3.49
CA GLY A 62 -8.74 -12.83 2.22
C GLY A 62 -9.25 -11.40 2.33
N ARG A 63 -10.08 -11.00 1.37
CA ARG A 63 -10.68 -9.66 1.30
C ARG A 63 -11.42 -9.28 2.59
N ARG A 64 -11.23 -8.03 3.05
CA ARG A 64 -11.89 -7.48 4.23
C ARG A 64 -13.41 -7.41 4.02
N ASP A 65 -14.16 -7.72 5.08
CA ASP A 65 -15.60 -7.44 5.14
C ASP A 65 -15.85 -5.92 5.12
N PRO A 66 -16.56 -5.37 4.12
CA PRO A 66 -16.82 -3.94 4.01
C PRO A 66 -17.68 -3.40 5.16
N ALA A 67 -18.46 -4.24 5.86
CA ALA A 67 -19.28 -3.83 6.99
C ALA A 67 -18.47 -3.62 8.29
N ARG A 68 -17.20 -4.03 8.34
CA ARG A 68 -16.32 -3.83 9.49
C ARG A 68 -15.61 -2.47 9.41
N SER A 69 -15.44 -1.82 10.56
CA SER A 69 -14.62 -0.62 10.68
C SER A 69 -13.18 -0.89 10.23
N GLY A 70 -12.58 0.09 9.54
CA GLY A 70 -11.22 0.00 9.03
C GLY A 70 -10.86 1.20 8.16
N LEU A 71 -9.68 1.14 7.55
CA LEU A 71 -9.22 2.14 6.60
C LEU A 71 -10.16 2.18 5.38
N ALA A 72 -10.66 3.36 5.03
CA ALA A 72 -11.53 3.54 3.87
C ALA A 72 -10.72 3.52 2.57
N TRP A 73 -9.68 4.36 2.49
CA TRP A 73 -8.77 4.45 1.35
C TRP A 73 -7.48 5.16 1.77
N VAL A 74 -6.46 5.07 0.92
CA VAL A 74 -5.27 5.92 0.94
C VAL A 74 -5.16 6.68 -0.38
N GLU A 75 -4.63 7.89 -0.33
CA GLU A 75 -4.37 8.69 -1.53
C GLU A 75 -2.86 8.90 -1.67
N MET A 76 -2.35 8.63 -2.87
CA MET A 76 -0.97 8.81 -3.26
C MET A 76 -0.87 9.91 -4.30
N ARG A 77 0.08 10.82 -4.12
CA ARG A 77 0.45 11.80 -5.13
C ARG A 77 1.54 11.23 -6.01
N SER A 78 1.41 11.43 -7.32
CA SER A 78 2.41 11.00 -8.29
C SER A 78 2.60 12.05 -9.36
N ASP A 79 3.86 12.39 -9.63
CA ASP A 79 4.25 13.23 -10.77
C ASP A 79 3.95 12.55 -12.13
N ASN A 80 3.78 11.22 -12.14
CA ASN A 80 3.48 10.44 -13.34
C ASN A 80 1.97 10.25 -13.57
N ALA A 81 1.12 10.63 -12.62
CA ALA A 81 -0.32 10.50 -12.78
C ALA A 81 -0.88 11.64 -13.65
N ALA A 82 -1.50 11.29 -14.77
CA ALA A 82 -2.17 12.26 -15.65
C ALA A 82 -3.57 12.66 -15.15
N SER A 83 -4.25 11.76 -14.43
CA SER A 83 -5.58 11.95 -13.85
C SER A 83 -5.72 11.13 -12.58
N GLU A 84 -6.79 11.38 -11.81
CA GLU A 84 -7.14 10.52 -10.68
C GLU A 84 -7.42 9.09 -11.18
N THR A 85 -6.84 8.10 -10.51
CA THR A 85 -7.12 6.68 -10.71
C THR A 85 -7.38 6.00 -9.37
N THR A 86 -8.13 4.92 -9.39
CA THR A 86 -8.41 4.11 -8.20
C THR A 86 -8.06 2.65 -8.50
N ARG A 87 -7.31 2.02 -7.59
CA ARG A 87 -6.99 0.60 -7.60
C ARG A 87 -7.38 -0.01 -6.27
N GLU A 88 -7.64 -1.30 -6.28
CA GLU A 88 -7.92 -2.06 -5.07
C GLU A 88 -6.89 -3.18 -4.92
N ASP A 89 -6.30 -3.30 -3.73
CA ASP A 89 -5.41 -4.41 -3.42
C ASP A 89 -6.20 -5.73 -3.24
N PRO A 90 -5.54 -6.89 -3.20
CA PRO A 90 -6.23 -8.19 -3.03
C PRO A 90 -7.07 -8.30 -1.75
N TRP A 91 -6.82 -7.46 -0.74
CA TRP A 91 -7.52 -7.44 0.55
C TRP A 91 -8.66 -6.43 0.61
N GLY A 92 -8.90 -5.66 -0.45
CA GLY A 92 -9.97 -4.68 -0.52
C GLY A 92 -9.59 -3.28 -0.04
N THR A 93 -8.29 -3.00 0.13
CA THR A 93 -7.82 -1.65 0.43
C THR A 93 -7.87 -0.83 -0.85
N VAL A 94 -8.49 0.35 -0.78
CA VAL A 94 -8.62 1.25 -1.91
C VAL A 94 -7.45 2.23 -1.92
N ILE A 95 -6.74 2.31 -3.05
CA ILE A 95 -5.64 3.23 -3.29
C ILE A 95 -6.06 4.18 -4.40
N ARG A 96 -6.12 5.47 -4.07
CA ARG A 96 -6.31 6.55 -5.04
C ARG A 96 -4.94 7.10 -5.43
N THR A 97 -4.75 7.36 -6.70
CA THR A 97 -3.56 8.06 -7.20
C THR A 97 -4.00 9.33 -7.88
N ILE A 98 -3.51 10.47 -7.42
CA ILE A 98 -3.81 11.78 -7.99
C ILE A 98 -2.54 12.43 -8.56
N PRO A 99 -2.68 13.30 -9.58
CA PRO A 99 -1.57 14.11 -10.06
C PRO A 99 -1.03 15.02 -8.96
N GLY A 100 0.30 15.13 -8.85
CA GLY A 100 0.95 16.11 -8.00
C GLY A 100 2.31 15.64 -7.50
N LYS A 101 3.11 16.60 -7.03
CA LYS A 101 4.43 16.32 -6.45
C LYS A 101 4.29 15.35 -5.28
N ALA A 102 5.01 14.23 -5.42
CA ALA A 102 5.25 13.27 -4.35
C ALA A 102 6.14 13.90 -3.27
#